data_AF-A0A1R1MLX9-F1
#
_entry.id   AF-A0A1R1MLX9-F1
#
_cell.length_a   1.000
_cell.length_b   1.000
_cell.length_c   1.000
_cell.angle_alpha   90.00
_cell.angle_beta   90.00
_cell.angle_gamma   90.00
#
_symmetry.space_group_name_H-M   'P 1'
#
loop_
_entity.id
_entity.type
_entity.pdbx_description
1 polymer ?
#
loop_
_entity_poly.entity_id
_entity_poly.type
_entity_poly.pdbx_seq_one_letter_code
_entity_poly.pdbx_strand_id
1 'polypeptide(L)'
;MDRSFSEYAREIIKYISETFPYLHFKGSDDQKIIKRWYHLRIPDKFVMKCVTEMQEDSPKTLKELGKRVEKLFKLEKKKERKEKKQLYKEGPLTTSERLQCLYDILQDVLLSLPVDNVLILEKLREISELDDELIEEQLEIFEDDFFAFLLNNLPDKDEILKKVTAKLERYRFYWDEKIYKITYKALVKKTLRERYEIPEFTIVVVD
;
A
#
# COMPACT_ATOMS: atom_id res chain seq x y z
N MET A 1 -14.67 -1.52 10.10
CA MET A 1 -14.72 -2.55 9.03
C MET A 1 -14.57 -3.87 9.76
N ASP A 2 -15.71 -4.49 10.10
CA ASP A 2 -15.82 -5.34 11.29
C ASP A 2 -15.91 -6.83 10.97
N ARG A 3 -15.61 -7.23 9.72
CA ARG A 3 -15.58 -8.63 9.32
C ARG A 3 -14.18 -9.19 9.44
N SER A 4 -14.06 -10.35 10.09
CA SER A 4 -12.81 -11.09 10.20
C SER A 4 -12.32 -11.59 8.84
N PHE A 5 -11.01 -11.83 8.71
CA PHE A 5 -10.45 -12.46 7.51
C PHE A 5 -11.16 -13.77 7.16
N SER A 6 -11.53 -14.57 8.16
CA SER A 6 -12.24 -15.84 7.99
C SER A 6 -13.61 -15.67 7.32
N GLU A 7 -14.35 -14.63 7.68
CA GLU A 7 -15.64 -14.32 7.07
C GLU A 7 -15.47 -13.81 5.64
N TYR A 8 -14.56 -12.85 5.44
CA TYR A 8 -14.21 -12.31 4.13
C TYR A 8 -13.78 -13.40 3.15
N ALA A 9 -12.87 -14.27 3.58
CA ALA A 9 -12.37 -15.38 2.76
C ALA A 9 -13.47 -16.39 2.45
N ARG A 10 -14.31 -16.74 3.44
CA ARG A 10 -15.41 -17.70 3.23
C ARG A 10 -16.40 -17.20 2.19
N GLU A 11 -16.82 -15.92 2.27
CA GLU A 11 -17.77 -15.35 1.32
C GLU A 11 -17.20 -15.31 -0.11
N ILE A 12 -15.95 -14.85 -0.27
CA ILE A 12 -15.30 -14.76 -1.58
C ILE A 12 -15.06 -16.15 -2.18
N ILE A 13 -14.53 -17.09 -1.40
CA ILE A 13 -14.24 -18.46 -1.88
C ILE A 13 -15.53 -19.13 -2.33
N LYS A 14 -16.61 -19.01 -1.53
CA LYS A 14 -17.92 -19.54 -1.87
C LYS A 14 -18.41 -18.97 -3.21
N TYR A 15 -18.40 -17.64 -3.35
CA TYR A 15 -18.90 -16.97 -4.56
C TYR A 15 -18.08 -17.30 -5.82
N ILE A 16 -16.75 -17.37 -5.70
CA ILE A 16 -15.86 -17.77 -6.78
C ILE A 16 -16.13 -19.22 -7.19
N SER A 17 -16.31 -20.12 -6.22
CA SER A 17 -16.55 -21.55 -6.49
C SER A 17 -17.90 -21.77 -7.16
N GLU A 18 -18.92 -20.98 -6.80
CA GLU A 18 -20.25 -21.01 -7.42
C GLU A 18 -20.22 -20.45 -8.85
N THR A 19 -19.48 -19.37 -9.09
CA THR A 19 -19.38 -18.73 -10.42
C THR A 19 -18.44 -19.47 -11.37
N PHE A 20 -17.33 -20.03 -10.86
CA PHE A 20 -16.31 -20.74 -11.62
C PHE A 20 -16.08 -22.17 -11.06
N PRO A 21 -16.99 -23.12 -11.32
CA PRO A 21 -16.90 -24.48 -10.76
C PRO A 21 -15.61 -25.24 -11.11
N TYR A 22 -14.96 -24.86 -12.21
CA TYR A 22 -13.74 -25.49 -12.71
C TYR A 22 -12.45 -24.80 -12.24
N LEU A 23 -12.55 -23.72 -11.47
CA LEU A 23 -11.39 -23.03 -10.90
C LEU A 23 -10.90 -23.80 -9.65
N HIS A 24 -9.79 -24.51 -9.79
CA HIS A 24 -9.22 -25.27 -8.69
C HIS A 24 -8.43 -24.38 -7.71
N PHE A 25 -8.84 -24.39 -6.44
CA PHE A 25 -8.10 -23.75 -5.36
C PHE A 25 -6.87 -24.59 -4.97
N LYS A 26 -5.67 -24.05 -5.21
CA LYS A 26 -4.36 -24.68 -4.99
C LYS A 26 -3.82 -24.52 -3.57
N GLY A 27 -4.67 -24.32 -2.58
CA GLY A 27 -4.27 -24.28 -1.16
C GLY A 27 -3.57 -22.97 -0.76
N SER A 28 -2.30 -23.05 -0.37
CA SER A 28 -1.60 -21.95 0.35
C SER A 28 -1.34 -20.70 -0.51
N ASP A 29 -1.01 -20.85 -1.80
CA ASP A 29 -0.76 -19.70 -2.68
C ASP A 29 -2.04 -18.92 -3.00
N ASP A 30 -3.17 -19.62 -3.11
CA ASP A 30 -4.46 -19.00 -3.35
C ASP A 30 -4.97 -18.25 -2.11
N GLN A 31 -4.69 -18.78 -0.92
CA GLN A 31 -4.95 -18.05 0.33
C GLN A 31 -4.13 -16.76 0.42
N LYS A 32 -2.90 -16.71 -0.10
CA LYS A 32 -2.10 -15.47 -0.10
C LYS A 32 -2.77 -14.36 -0.91
N ILE A 33 -3.40 -14.70 -2.03
CA ILE A 33 -4.13 -13.73 -2.87
C ILE A 33 -5.32 -13.14 -2.10
N ILE A 34 -6.12 -13.98 -1.46
CA ILE A 34 -7.29 -13.52 -0.68
C ILE A 34 -6.84 -12.72 0.55
N LYS A 35 -5.78 -13.15 1.23
CA LYS A 35 -5.17 -12.38 2.33
C LYS A 35 -4.71 -11.01 1.85
N ARG A 36 -4.02 -10.95 0.72
CA ARG A 36 -3.59 -9.68 0.11
C ARG A 36 -4.79 -8.78 -0.16
N TRP A 37 -5.86 -9.27 -0.77
CA TRP A 37 -7.09 -8.49 -0.99
C TRP A 37 -7.70 -7.97 0.32
N TYR A 38 -7.74 -8.80 1.35
CA TYR A 38 -8.25 -8.42 2.68
C TYR A 38 -7.42 -7.29 3.30
N HIS A 39 -6.10 -7.41 3.31
CA HIS A 39 -5.20 -6.39 3.87
C HIS A 39 -5.14 -5.13 3.01
N LEU A 40 -5.31 -5.25 1.69
CA LEU A 40 -5.57 -4.13 0.78
C LEU A 40 -7.00 -3.64 0.84
N ARG A 41 -7.85 -4.14 1.76
CA ARG A 41 -9.23 -3.68 1.98
C ARG A 41 -10.04 -3.59 0.69
N ILE A 42 -9.79 -4.49 -0.26
CA ILE A 42 -10.60 -4.61 -1.47
C ILE A 42 -11.96 -5.16 -1.02
N PRO A 43 -13.07 -4.41 -1.19
CA PRO A 43 -14.37 -4.85 -0.71
C PRO A 43 -14.75 -6.21 -1.31
N ASP A 44 -15.33 -7.10 -0.51
CA ASP A 44 -15.90 -8.37 -0.97
C ASP A 44 -16.87 -8.16 -2.13
N LYS A 45 -17.76 -7.17 -2.03
CA LYS A 45 -18.69 -6.75 -3.09
C LYS A 45 -17.97 -6.35 -4.38
N PHE A 46 -16.79 -5.73 -4.28
CA PHE A 46 -15.99 -5.36 -5.45
C PHE A 46 -15.42 -6.62 -6.12
N VAL A 47 -14.89 -7.56 -5.33
CA VAL A 47 -14.41 -8.86 -5.84
C VAL A 47 -15.55 -9.62 -6.51
N MET A 48 -16.71 -9.72 -5.85
CA MET A 48 -17.90 -10.38 -6.39
C MET A 48 -18.34 -9.76 -7.71
N LYS A 49 -18.42 -8.42 -7.78
CA LYS A 49 -18.72 -7.70 -9.03
C LYS A 49 -17.76 -8.07 -10.15
N CYS A 50 -16.45 -8.07 -9.89
CA CYS A 50 -15.45 -8.48 -10.89
C CYS A 50 -15.64 -9.94 -11.33
N VAL A 51 -15.96 -10.83 -10.39
CA VAL A 51 -16.24 -12.25 -10.68
C VAL A 51 -17.47 -12.40 -11.59
N THR A 52 -18.55 -11.68 -11.30
CA THR A 52 -19.76 -11.66 -12.15
C THR A 52 -19.45 -11.15 -13.56
N GLU A 53 -18.73 -10.03 -13.67
CA GLU A 53 -18.37 -9.43 -14.97
C GLU A 53 -17.44 -10.33 -15.80
N MET A 54 -16.72 -11.26 -15.17
CA MET A 54 -15.83 -12.22 -15.82
C MET A 54 -16.48 -13.58 -16.09
N GLN A 55 -17.80 -13.72 -15.90
CA GLN A 55 -18.47 -15.00 -16.08
C GLN A 55 -18.30 -15.57 -17.50
N GLU A 56 -18.24 -14.69 -18.51
CA GLU A 56 -18.03 -15.07 -19.91
C GLU A 56 -16.54 -15.30 -20.29
N ASP A 57 -15.60 -14.80 -19.48
CA ASP A 57 -14.15 -14.97 -19.67
C ASP A 57 -13.52 -15.52 -18.38
N SER A 58 -13.84 -16.78 -18.10
CA SER A 58 -13.49 -17.44 -16.85
C SER A 58 -11.96 -17.54 -16.68
N PRO A 59 -11.40 -17.06 -15.56
CA PRO A 59 -9.97 -17.18 -15.29
C PRO A 59 -9.58 -18.64 -15.08
N LYS A 60 -8.37 -19.03 -15.51
CA LYS A 60 -7.89 -20.40 -15.33
C LYS A 60 -7.34 -20.67 -13.93
N THR A 61 -6.97 -19.62 -13.21
CA THR A 61 -6.35 -19.70 -11.88
C THR A 61 -6.77 -18.52 -11.01
N LEU A 62 -6.74 -18.69 -9.68
CA LEU A 62 -7.00 -17.59 -8.77
C LEU A 62 -5.95 -16.47 -8.91
N LYS A 63 -4.72 -16.80 -9.32
CA LYS A 63 -3.69 -15.79 -9.64
C LYS A 63 -4.09 -14.89 -10.80
N GLU A 64 -4.72 -15.44 -11.84
CA GLU A 64 -5.24 -14.67 -12.96
C GLU A 64 -6.37 -13.75 -12.51
N LEU A 65 -7.34 -14.29 -11.75
CA LEU A 65 -8.41 -13.49 -11.13
C LEU A 65 -7.83 -12.38 -10.24
N GLY A 66 -6.89 -12.74 -9.37
CA GLY A 66 -6.00 -11.89 -8.56
C GLY A 66 -5.58 -10.63 -9.28
N LYS A 67 -4.83 -10.83 -10.37
CA LYS A 67 -4.30 -9.74 -11.19
C LYS A 67 -5.39 -8.88 -11.81
N ARG A 68 -6.50 -9.48 -12.27
CA ARG A 68 -7.59 -8.72 -12.90
C ARG A 68 -8.36 -7.88 -11.89
N VAL A 69 -8.70 -8.44 -10.73
CA VAL A 69 -9.37 -7.75 -9.62
C VAL A 69 -8.51 -6.57 -9.15
N GLU A 70 -7.22 -6.78 -8.86
CA GLU A 70 -6.32 -5.71 -8.42
C GLU A 70 -6.15 -4.63 -9.50
N LYS A 71 -6.08 -5.02 -10.77
CA LYS A 71 -6.00 -4.06 -11.89
C LYS A 71 -7.26 -3.19 -11.99
N LEU A 72 -8.45 -3.80 -11.89
CA LEU A 72 -9.72 -3.06 -11.93
C LEU A 72 -9.86 -2.15 -10.71
N PHE A 73 -9.51 -2.65 -9.52
CA PHE A 73 -9.57 -1.87 -8.28
C PHE A 73 -8.66 -0.65 -8.36
N LYS A 74 -7.44 -0.83 -8.87
CA LYS A 74 -6.49 0.26 -9.11
C LYS A 74 -7.03 1.28 -10.12
N LEU A 75 -7.73 0.84 -11.17
CA LEU A 75 -8.33 1.76 -12.15
C LEU A 75 -9.45 2.60 -11.53
N GLU A 76 -10.27 2.01 -10.66
CA GLU A 76 -11.31 2.72 -9.91
C GLU A 76 -10.69 3.76 -8.97
N LYS A 77 -9.68 3.35 -8.18
CA LYS A 77 -8.95 4.22 -7.25
C LYS A 77 -8.15 5.32 -7.91
N LYS A 78 -7.71 5.14 -9.17
CA LYS A 78 -6.94 6.15 -9.89
C LYS A 78 -7.67 7.48 -10.04
N LYS A 79 -9.01 7.46 -10.18
CA LYS A 79 -9.82 8.69 -10.26
C LYS A 79 -9.82 9.42 -8.91
N GLU A 80 -10.01 8.68 -7.82
CA GLU A 80 -10.02 9.21 -6.44
C GLU A 80 -8.64 9.70 -5.97
N ARG A 81 -7.54 9.18 -6.55
CA ARG A 81 -6.18 9.44 -6.06
C ARG A 81 -5.79 10.92 -6.06
N LYS A 82 -6.14 11.66 -7.12
CA LYS A 82 -5.78 13.08 -7.21
C LYS A 82 -6.52 13.89 -6.16
N GLU A 83 -7.82 13.62 -6.00
CA GLU A 83 -8.68 14.26 -5.01
C GLU A 83 -8.18 13.98 -3.59
N LYS A 84 -7.88 12.71 -3.26
CA LYS A 84 -7.37 12.33 -1.93
C LYS A 84 -6.03 12.98 -1.58
N LYS A 85 -5.13 13.08 -2.55
CA LYS A 85 -3.84 13.77 -2.33
C LYS A 85 -4.02 15.25 -2.09
N GLN A 86 -4.91 15.90 -2.83
CA GLN A 86 -5.20 17.30 -2.63
C GLN A 86 -5.86 17.51 -1.26
N LEU A 87 -6.82 16.65 -0.92
CA LEU A 87 -7.50 16.66 0.38
C LEU A 87 -6.51 16.44 1.54
N TYR A 88 -5.55 15.53 1.41
CA TYR A 88 -4.52 15.31 2.42
C TYR A 88 -3.64 16.54 2.64
N LYS A 89 -3.32 17.28 1.58
CA LYS A 89 -2.45 18.46 1.65
C LYS A 89 -3.18 19.71 2.16
N GLU A 90 -4.37 19.97 1.62
CA GLU A 90 -5.04 21.27 1.73
C GLU A 90 -6.38 21.19 2.47
N GLY A 91 -6.86 19.98 2.76
CA GLY A 91 -8.18 19.77 3.36
C GLY A 91 -8.17 19.97 4.88
N PRO A 92 -9.23 20.59 5.44
CA PRO A 92 -9.45 20.62 6.89
C PRO A 92 -9.93 19.24 7.34
N LEU A 93 -8.99 18.32 7.54
CA LEU A 93 -9.26 16.94 7.96
C LEU A 93 -9.08 16.79 9.45
N THR A 94 -9.98 16.04 10.08
CA THR A 94 -9.72 15.47 11.41
C THR A 94 -8.56 14.47 11.35
N THR A 95 -7.96 14.17 12.50
CA THR A 95 -6.89 13.15 12.63
C THR A 95 -7.28 11.83 11.96
N SER A 96 -8.48 11.34 12.25
CA SER A 96 -9.00 10.09 11.69
C SER A 96 -9.14 10.14 10.16
N GLU A 97 -9.70 11.22 9.61
CA GLU A 97 -9.86 11.37 8.16
C GLU A 97 -8.49 11.49 7.46
N ARG A 98 -7.53 12.15 8.10
CA ARG A 98 -6.17 12.30 7.58
C ARG A 98 -5.42 10.96 7.55
N LEU A 99 -5.52 10.17 8.62
CA LEU A 99 -4.99 8.81 8.65
C LEU A 99 -5.66 7.90 7.61
N GLN A 100 -6.97 8.03 7.40
CA GLN A 100 -7.67 7.28 6.35
C GLN A 100 -7.22 7.71 4.94
N CYS A 101 -7.01 9.00 4.71
CA CYS A 101 -6.46 9.50 3.44
C CYS A 101 -5.03 8.98 3.22
N LEU A 102 -4.18 8.97 4.25
CA LEU A 102 -2.84 8.40 4.18
C LEU A 102 -2.92 6.92 3.84
N TYR A 103 -3.76 6.16 4.53
CA TYR A 103 -4.00 4.74 4.28
C TYR A 103 -4.35 4.48 2.81
N ASP A 104 -5.28 5.24 2.25
CA ASP A 104 -5.71 5.10 0.86
C ASP A 104 -4.58 5.42 -0.13
N ILE A 105 -3.74 6.42 0.16
CA ILE A 105 -2.58 6.75 -0.66
C ILE A 105 -1.56 5.60 -0.63
N LEU A 106 -1.22 5.08 0.55
CA LEU A 106 -0.25 4.00 0.70
C LEU A 106 -0.77 2.68 0.10
N GLN A 107 -2.07 2.41 0.20
CA GLN A 107 -2.72 1.28 -0.46
C GLN A 107 -2.53 1.31 -1.98
N ASP A 108 -2.68 2.47 -2.63
CA ASP A 108 -2.44 2.60 -4.08
C ASP A 108 -0.98 2.32 -4.47
N VAL A 109 -0.04 2.74 -3.62
CA VAL A 109 1.38 2.40 -3.80
C VAL A 109 1.57 0.89 -3.73
N LEU A 110 1.03 0.21 -2.72
CA LEU A 110 1.19 -1.24 -2.55
C LEU A 110 0.44 -2.09 -3.58
N LEU A 111 -0.67 -1.59 -4.13
CA LEU A 111 -1.36 -2.18 -5.29
C LEU A 111 -0.46 -2.19 -6.54
N SER A 112 0.54 -1.32 -6.58
CA SER A 112 1.50 -1.22 -7.68
C SER A 112 2.75 -2.06 -7.48
N LEU A 113 2.94 -2.68 -6.32
CA LEU A 113 4.12 -3.48 -5.99
C LEU A 113 3.85 -4.99 -6.14
N PRO A 114 4.84 -5.76 -6.63
CA PRO A 114 4.74 -7.21 -6.74
C PRO A 114 5.03 -7.90 -5.39
N VAL A 115 4.28 -7.54 -4.34
CA VAL A 115 4.47 -8.09 -2.98
C VAL A 115 3.23 -8.82 -2.51
N ASP A 116 3.37 -10.00 -1.92
CA ASP A 116 2.20 -10.72 -1.37
C ASP A 116 1.81 -10.17 0.01
N ASN A 117 2.81 -9.80 0.82
CA ASN A 117 2.62 -9.32 2.18
C ASN A 117 2.52 -7.78 2.20
N VAL A 118 1.37 -7.26 2.60
CA VAL A 118 1.09 -5.82 2.76
C VAL A 118 0.66 -5.46 4.19
N LEU A 119 1.04 -6.28 5.17
CA LEU A 119 0.73 -6.08 6.59
C LEU A 119 1.27 -4.76 7.15
N ILE A 120 2.21 -4.13 6.44
CA ILE A 120 2.69 -2.79 6.77
C ILE A 120 1.52 -1.79 6.89
N LEU A 121 0.43 -1.95 6.13
CA LEU A 121 -0.76 -1.09 6.25
C LEU A 121 -1.58 -1.34 7.52
N GLU A 122 -1.44 -2.50 8.18
CA GLU A 122 -2.13 -2.75 9.44
C GLU A 122 -1.55 -1.91 10.56
N LYS A 123 -0.23 -1.66 10.56
CA LYS A 123 0.41 -0.76 11.52
C LYS A 123 -0.22 0.63 11.50
N LEU A 124 -0.52 1.18 10.32
CA LEU A 124 -1.17 2.50 10.23
C LEU A 124 -2.57 2.51 10.86
N ARG A 125 -3.26 1.37 10.86
CA ARG A 125 -4.55 1.23 11.55
C ARG A 125 -4.39 1.14 13.05
N GLU A 126 -3.42 0.37 13.52
CA GLU A 126 -3.09 0.30 14.95
C GLU A 126 -2.77 1.70 15.48
N ILE A 127 -2.05 2.51 14.69
CA ILE A 127 -1.77 3.92 15.01
C ILE A 127 -3.06 4.76 15.11
N SER A 128 -4.06 4.51 14.27
CA SER A 128 -5.34 5.23 14.33
C SER A 128 -6.20 4.93 15.56
N GLU A 129 -5.84 3.91 16.34
CA GLU A 129 -6.50 3.53 17.59
C GLU A 129 -5.77 4.11 18.83
N LEU A 130 -4.66 4.82 18.64
CA LEU A 130 -3.90 5.47 19.70
C LEU A 130 -4.48 6.85 20.06
N ASP A 131 -4.06 7.35 21.21
CA ASP A 131 -4.32 8.74 21.62
C ASP A 131 -3.58 9.71 20.70
N ASP A 132 -4.20 10.86 20.38
CA ASP A 132 -3.67 11.86 19.44
C ASP A 132 -2.22 12.29 19.75
N GLU A 133 -1.85 12.35 21.03
CA GLU A 133 -0.50 12.73 21.48
C GLU A 133 0.58 11.73 21.04
N LEU A 134 0.22 10.45 20.87
CA LEU A 134 1.13 9.37 20.47
C LEU A 134 1.14 9.14 18.96
N ILE A 135 0.14 9.65 18.24
CA ILE A 135 -0.03 9.38 16.81
C ILE A 135 1.17 9.91 16.00
N GLU A 136 1.67 11.13 16.27
CA GLU A 136 2.79 11.66 15.49
C GLU A 136 4.10 10.93 15.71
N GLU A 137 4.42 10.57 16.96
CA GLU A 137 5.62 9.79 17.23
C GLU A 137 5.56 8.43 16.51
N GLN A 138 4.41 7.76 16.56
CA GLN A 138 4.25 6.48 15.88
C GLN A 138 4.18 6.62 14.36
N LEU A 139 3.67 7.74 13.82
CA LEU A 139 3.68 8.03 12.40
C LEU A 139 5.10 8.25 11.87
N GLU A 140 5.98 8.91 12.63
CA GLU A 140 7.39 9.08 12.25
C GLU A 140 8.09 7.71 12.15
N ILE A 141 7.89 6.84 13.15
CA ILE A 141 8.44 5.47 13.17
C ILE A 141 7.87 4.67 12.01
N PHE A 142 6.55 4.72 11.81
CA PHE A 142 5.86 4.04 10.73
C PHE A 142 6.34 4.52 9.36
N GLU A 143 6.63 5.81 9.21
CA GLU A 143 7.13 6.35 7.96
C GLU A 143 8.46 5.72 7.57
N ASP A 144 9.39 5.65 8.51
CA ASP A 144 10.69 5.04 8.27
C ASP A 144 10.57 3.55 7.94
N ASP A 145 9.71 2.82 8.67
CA ASP A 145 9.39 1.42 8.39
C ASP A 145 8.78 1.25 6.99
N PHE A 146 7.87 2.14 6.60
CA PHE A 146 7.19 2.09 5.31
C PHE A 146 8.16 2.32 4.16
N PHE A 147 9.04 3.33 4.24
CA PHE A 147 10.03 3.58 3.19
C PHE A 147 11.09 2.47 3.11
N ALA A 148 11.49 1.89 4.24
CA ALA A 148 12.37 0.72 4.25
C ALA A 148 11.69 -0.50 3.59
N PHE A 149 10.43 -0.75 3.94
CA PHE A 149 9.61 -1.78 3.30
C PHE A 149 9.50 -1.55 1.80
N LEU A 150 9.12 -0.33 1.38
CA LEU A 150 8.98 0.04 -0.02
C LEU A 150 10.27 -0.24 -0.77
N LEU A 151 11.39 0.35 -0.32
CA LEU A 151 12.69 0.21 -0.96
C LEU A 151 13.13 -1.24 -1.14
N ASN A 152 12.88 -2.11 -0.15
CA ASN A 152 13.28 -3.52 -0.21
C ASN A 152 12.47 -4.34 -1.21
N ASN A 153 11.31 -3.86 -1.62
CA ASN A 153 10.39 -4.55 -2.51
C ASN A 153 10.27 -3.90 -3.89
N LEU A 154 11.04 -2.84 -4.15
CA LEU A 154 11.05 -2.17 -5.45
C LEU A 154 11.89 -2.95 -6.48
N PRO A 155 11.35 -3.20 -7.69
CA PRO A 155 12.13 -3.79 -8.78
C PRO A 155 13.36 -2.95 -9.18
N ASP A 156 13.28 -1.64 -8.96
CA ASP A 156 14.24 -0.62 -9.38
C ASP A 156 15.05 -0.03 -8.21
N LYS A 157 15.08 -0.74 -7.07
CA LYS A 157 15.85 -0.37 -5.87
C LYS A 157 17.27 0.09 -6.20
N ASP A 158 18.00 -0.69 -6.99
CA ASP A 158 19.41 -0.41 -7.31
C ASP A 158 19.58 0.87 -8.13
N GLU A 159 18.62 1.21 -8.99
CA GLU A 159 18.63 2.46 -9.76
C GLU A 159 18.49 3.67 -8.82
N ILE A 160 17.57 3.58 -7.86
CA ILE A 160 17.34 4.62 -6.85
C ILE A 160 18.59 4.82 -6.00
N LEU A 161 19.16 3.72 -5.48
CA LEU A 161 20.37 3.78 -4.64
C LEU A 161 21.55 4.37 -5.40
N LYS A 162 21.78 3.96 -6.66
CA LYS A 162 22.84 4.53 -7.50
C LYS A 162 22.67 6.04 -7.72
N LYS A 163 21.45 6.51 -7.99
CA LYS A 163 21.16 7.95 -8.16
C LYS A 163 21.46 8.73 -6.88
N VAL A 164 21.12 8.19 -5.71
CA VAL A 164 21.39 8.84 -4.42
C VAL A 164 22.89 8.84 -4.12
N THR A 165 23.57 7.70 -4.29
CA THR A 165 25.03 7.60 -4.09
C THR A 165 25.77 8.59 -4.99
N ALA A 166 25.41 8.69 -6.27
CA ALA A 166 26.04 9.63 -7.20
C ALA A 166 25.89 11.10 -6.76
N LYS A 167 24.75 11.48 -6.15
CA LYS A 167 24.54 12.82 -5.59
C LYS A 167 25.43 13.11 -4.37
N LEU A 168 25.78 12.08 -3.61
CA LEU A 168 26.54 12.21 -2.36
C LEU A 168 28.03 11.90 -2.50
N GLU A 169 28.48 11.27 -3.59
CA GLU A 169 29.86 10.78 -3.74
C GLU A 169 30.90 11.87 -3.47
N ARG A 170 30.66 13.10 -3.94
CA ARG A 170 31.57 14.23 -3.74
C ARG A 170 31.75 14.64 -2.28
N TYR A 171 30.85 14.24 -1.38
CA TYR A 171 30.88 14.58 0.04
C TYR A 171 31.42 13.45 0.92
N ARG A 172 31.61 12.25 0.34
CA ARG A 172 31.97 11.02 1.06
C ARG A 172 33.22 11.15 1.95
N PHE A 173 34.21 11.94 1.51
CA PHE A 173 35.47 12.14 2.23
C PHE A 173 35.50 13.41 3.09
N TYR A 174 34.49 14.28 2.97
CA TYR A 174 34.47 15.59 3.63
C TYR A 174 33.48 15.66 4.77
N TRP A 175 32.41 14.86 4.71
CA TRP A 175 31.40 14.83 5.75
C TRP A 175 31.70 13.74 6.76
N ASP A 176 31.34 14.03 8.01
CA ASP A 176 31.28 13.02 9.05
C ASP A 176 30.37 11.84 8.62
N GLU A 177 30.76 10.63 8.98
CA GLU A 177 30.05 9.41 8.56
C GLU A 177 28.59 9.41 9.02
N LYS A 178 28.30 9.94 10.21
CA LYS A 178 26.92 10.04 10.72
C LYS A 178 26.09 10.99 9.87
N ILE A 179 26.65 12.16 9.52
CA ILE A 179 25.97 13.14 8.66
C ILE A 179 25.71 12.51 7.28
N TYR A 180 26.71 11.87 6.69
CA TYR A 180 26.58 11.21 5.40
C TYR A 180 25.46 10.16 5.40
N LYS A 181 25.40 9.30 6.41
CA LYS A 181 24.36 8.27 6.55
C LYS A 181 22.96 8.86 6.70
N ILE A 182 22.79 9.88 7.53
CA ILE A 182 21.50 10.55 7.73
C ILE A 182 21.04 11.21 6.43
N THR A 183 21.93 11.94 5.74
CA THR A 183 21.58 12.58 4.46
C THR A 183 21.28 11.54 3.38
N TYR A 184 22.01 10.43 3.33
CA TYR A 184 21.72 9.33 2.41
C TYR A 184 20.30 8.79 2.61
N LYS A 185 19.92 8.47 3.86
CA LYS A 185 18.56 8.00 4.19
C LYS A 185 17.50 9.03 3.78
N ALA A 186 17.72 10.31 4.10
CA ALA A 186 16.81 11.39 3.74
C ALA A 186 16.63 11.55 2.21
N LEU A 187 17.72 11.43 1.44
CA LEU A 187 17.65 11.51 -0.03
C LEU A 187 16.96 10.31 -0.67
N VAL A 188 17.16 9.10 -0.12
CA VAL A 188 16.40 7.92 -0.56
C VAL A 188 14.90 8.15 -0.30
N LYS A 189 14.54 8.54 0.92
CA LYS A 189 13.16 8.86 1.32
C LYS A 189 12.54 9.92 0.40
N LYS A 190 13.24 11.02 0.16
CA LYS A 190 12.83 12.09 -0.77
C LYS A 190 12.59 11.57 -2.19
N THR A 191 13.51 10.77 -2.72
CA THR A 191 13.40 10.20 -4.08
C THR A 191 12.18 9.28 -4.20
N LEU A 192 11.92 8.47 -3.16
CA LEU A 192 10.75 7.60 -3.10
C LEU A 192 9.45 8.41 -2.99
N ARG A 193 9.41 9.43 -2.12
CA ARG A 193 8.26 10.34 -2.02
C ARG A 193 7.91 10.99 -3.34
N GLU A 194 8.88 11.56 -4.05
CA GLU A 194 8.67 12.20 -5.35
C GLU A 194 8.16 11.19 -6.39
N ARG A 195 8.75 10.00 -6.47
CA ARG A 195 8.41 9.00 -7.48
C ARG A 195 7.03 8.39 -7.30
N TYR A 196 6.63 8.13 -6.06
CA TYR A 196 5.35 7.50 -5.73
C TYR A 196 4.29 8.51 -5.29
N GLU A 197 4.65 9.79 -5.26
CA GLU A 197 3.81 10.91 -4.81
C GLU A 197 3.23 10.67 -3.41
N ILE A 198 4.08 10.20 -2.51
CA ILE A 198 3.76 9.92 -1.10
C ILE A 198 3.94 11.22 -0.30
N PRO A 199 2.93 11.69 0.45
CA PRO A 199 3.05 12.89 1.27
C PRO A 199 3.94 12.64 2.50
N GLU A 200 4.24 13.71 3.25
CA GLU A 200 4.81 13.54 4.59
C GLU A 200 3.78 12.89 5.50
N PHE A 201 4.23 12.04 6.43
CA PHE A 201 3.32 11.40 7.38
C PHE A 201 3.15 12.36 8.54
N THR A 202 2.02 13.06 8.57
CA THR A 202 1.70 13.99 9.66
C THR A 202 0.18 14.17 9.78
N ILE A 203 -0.28 14.36 11.02
CA ILE A 203 -1.66 14.75 11.31
C ILE A 203 -1.84 16.27 11.34
N VAL A 204 -0.76 17.03 11.38
CA VAL A 204 -0.77 18.49 11.37
C VAL A 204 -0.91 19.02 9.95
N VAL A 205 -1.74 20.05 9.77
CA VAL A 205 -1.76 20.85 8.55
C VAL A 205 -0.59 21.84 8.63
N VAL A 206 0.41 21.68 7.78
CA VAL A 206 1.50 22.65 7.67
C VAL A 206 1.00 23.76 6.75
N ASP A 207 0.73 24.93 7.33
CA ASP A 207 0.42 26.18 6.60
C ASP A 207 1.59 26.63 5.70
#